data_AF-A0A7X6K0C7-F1
#
_entry.id   AF-A0A7X6K0C7-F1
#
_cell.length_a   1.000
_cell.length_b   1.000
_cell.length_c   1.000
_cell.angle_alpha   90.00
_cell.angle_beta   90.00
_cell.angle_gamma   90.00
#
_symmetry.space_group_name_H-M   'P 1'
#
loop_
_entity.id
_entity.type
_entity.pdbx_description
1 polymer ?
#
loop_
_entity_poly.entity_id
_entity_poly.type
_entity_poly.pdbx_seq_one_letter_code
_entity_poly.pdbx_strand_id
1 'polypeptide(L)'
;MRALLLALFLAAPARAEPVVLDPATVLALAAEPWRDRASFRDGLEAALGPLTVEMPRLPDGARDVDPFLWSLTGRFGAPLPGSRVAGGIFACSRYGVATRDTLAATALTDPAAFLLFGATQPAHDDATAWPEAGVARLACMITWDDTRRVAIIPEVAARAAVAARFATVTRSGDAELYGPGWRDYPPQFGADGYRIEGRDGAADSVLVLDRATIELRVSHQVIRFRAFLLNGGV
;
A
#
# COMPACT_ATOMS: atom_id res chain seq x y z
N MET A 1 -66.40 -9.01 8.42
CA MET A 1 -65.57 -8.01 7.73
C MET A 1 -64.22 -7.92 8.42
N ARG A 2 -63.14 -7.87 7.60
CA ARG A 2 -61.74 -7.55 7.94
C ARG A 2 -60.91 -8.64 8.62
N ALA A 3 -60.32 -9.50 7.78
CA ALA A 3 -59.00 -10.06 8.04
C ALA A 3 -57.96 -8.94 7.81
N LEU A 4 -57.21 -8.59 8.85
CA LEU A 4 -56.06 -7.68 8.75
C LEU A 4 -54.81 -8.56 8.57
N LEU A 5 -54.31 -8.65 7.34
CA LEU A 5 -53.03 -9.29 7.02
C LEU A 5 -51.89 -8.37 7.46
N LEU A 6 -51.22 -8.74 8.54
CA LEU A 6 -49.97 -8.13 8.98
C LEU A 6 -48.84 -8.67 8.07
N ALA A 7 -48.42 -7.87 7.10
CA ALA A 7 -47.21 -8.15 6.33
C ALA A 7 -45.99 -7.77 7.18
N LEU A 8 -45.37 -8.75 7.85
CA LEU A 8 -44.01 -8.61 8.37
C LEU A 8 -43.05 -8.57 7.18
N PHE A 9 -42.62 -7.36 6.80
CA PHE A 9 -41.40 -7.19 6.02
C PHE A 9 -40.22 -7.59 6.89
N LEU A 10 -39.77 -8.83 6.75
CA LEU A 10 -38.44 -9.26 7.15
C LEU A 10 -37.43 -8.54 6.26
N ALA A 11 -37.08 -7.31 6.63
CA ALA A 11 -35.91 -6.63 6.08
C ALA A 11 -34.68 -7.41 6.57
N ALA A 12 -34.22 -8.37 5.76
CA ALA A 12 -32.89 -8.93 5.95
C ALA A 12 -31.90 -7.75 5.99
N PRO A 13 -30.97 -7.70 6.96
CA PRO A 13 -29.99 -6.62 7.01
C PRO A 13 -29.24 -6.65 5.68
N ALA A 14 -29.31 -5.54 4.93
CA ALA A 14 -28.55 -5.37 3.71
C ALA A 14 -27.07 -5.64 4.05
N ARG A 15 -26.52 -6.72 3.50
CA ARG A 15 -25.11 -7.02 3.63
C ARG A 15 -24.38 -5.92 2.89
N ALA A 16 -23.54 -5.15 3.59
CA ALA A 16 -22.72 -4.13 2.94
C ALA A 16 -21.92 -4.80 1.82
N GLU A 17 -21.99 -4.24 0.62
CA GLU A 17 -21.19 -4.73 -0.50
C GLU A 17 -19.70 -4.51 -0.18
N PRO A 18 -18.81 -5.45 -0.57
CA PRO A 18 -17.39 -5.26 -0.40
C PRO A 18 -16.93 -3.98 -1.11
N VAL A 19 -16.01 -3.25 -0.48
CA VAL A 19 -15.36 -2.10 -1.12
C VAL A 19 -14.58 -2.60 -2.35
N VAL A 20 -14.88 -2.04 -3.52
CA VAL A 20 -14.12 -2.31 -4.74
C VAL A 20 -13.04 -1.26 -4.88
N LEU A 21 -11.78 -1.69 -4.80
CA LEU A 21 -10.65 -0.80 -5.03
C LEU A 21 -10.35 -0.71 -6.52
N ASP A 22 -10.18 0.52 -7.02
CA ASP A 22 -9.58 0.73 -8.34
C ASP A 22 -8.05 0.76 -8.19
N PRO A 23 -7.32 -0.25 -8.70
CA PRO A 23 -5.85 -0.25 -8.64
C PRO A 23 -5.23 0.96 -9.34
N ALA A 24 -5.86 1.53 -10.37
CA ALA A 24 -5.33 2.71 -11.04
C ALA A 24 -5.37 3.94 -10.12
N THR A 25 -6.47 4.14 -9.40
CA THR A 25 -6.60 5.21 -8.40
C THR A 25 -5.59 5.03 -7.26
N VAL A 26 -5.41 3.82 -6.74
CA VAL A 26 -4.42 3.56 -5.67
C VAL A 26 -3.00 3.85 -6.15
N LEU A 27 -2.62 3.42 -7.35
CA LEU A 27 -1.29 3.70 -7.90
C LEU A 27 -1.09 5.17 -8.29
N ALA A 28 -2.17 5.93 -8.53
CA ALA A 28 -2.08 7.37 -8.76
C ALA A 28 -1.52 8.12 -7.53
N LEU A 29 -1.74 7.61 -6.31
CA LEU A 29 -1.17 8.18 -5.09
C LEU A 29 0.37 8.24 -5.14
N ALA A 30 1.01 7.33 -5.87
CA ALA A 30 2.46 7.31 -6.01
C ALA A 30 3.00 8.37 -6.99
N ALA A 31 2.13 8.91 -7.85
CA ALA A 31 2.50 9.84 -8.92
C ALA A 31 2.24 11.32 -8.56
N GLU A 32 1.82 11.59 -7.34
CA GLU A 32 1.49 12.95 -6.86
C GLU A 32 2.60 13.49 -5.93
N PRO A 33 2.97 14.77 -6.03
CA PRO A 33 4.05 15.36 -5.25
C PRO A 33 3.56 15.82 -3.86
N TRP A 34 3.00 14.89 -3.08
CA TRP A 34 2.44 15.16 -1.76
C TRP A 34 3.40 15.95 -0.89
N ARG A 35 3.01 17.12 -0.39
CA ARG A 35 3.90 17.94 0.44
C ARG A 35 3.78 17.61 1.92
N ASP A 36 2.56 17.29 2.33
CA ASP A 36 2.24 17.06 3.73
C ASP A 36 1.39 15.80 3.91
N ARG A 37 1.38 15.33 5.17
CA ARG A 37 0.69 14.14 5.60
C ARG A 37 -0.84 14.24 5.48
N ALA A 38 -1.42 15.42 5.72
CA ALA A 38 -2.88 15.57 5.73
C ALA A 38 -3.44 15.44 4.31
N SER A 39 -2.80 16.12 3.34
CA SER A 39 -3.14 16.00 1.93
C SER A 39 -3.02 14.55 1.43
N PHE A 40 -1.94 13.84 1.83
CA PHE A 40 -1.79 12.42 1.48
C PHE A 40 -2.89 11.55 2.11
N ARG A 41 -3.23 11.76 3.38
CA ARG A 41 -4.33 11.05 4.05
C ARG A 41 -5.65 11.22 3.30
N ASP A 42 -5.96 12.44 2.87
CA ASP A 42 -7.21 12.73 2.17
C ASP A 42 -7.25 12.03 0.80
N GLY A 43 -6.12 12.01 0.08
CA GLY A 43 -5.97 11.22 -1.15
C GLY A 43 -6.12 9.71 -0.90
N LEU A 44 -5.52 9.20 0.18
CA LEU A 44 -5.63 7.80 0.55
C LEU A 44 -7.07 7.40 0.90
N GLU A 45 -7.80 8.25 1.63
CA GLU A 45 -9.21 8.03 1.98
C GLU A 45 -10.10 8.10 0.74
N ALA A 46 -9.81 8.98 -0.22
CA ALA A 46 -10.49 8.99 -1.51
C ALA A 46 -10.27 7.69 -2.31
N ALA A 47 -9.07 7.09 -2.22
CA ALA A 47 -8.72 5.87 -2.95
C ALA A 47 -9.24 4.58 -2.29
N LEU A 48 -9.28 4.53 -0.96
CA LEU A 48 -9.60 3.32 -0.20
C LEU A 48 -10.98 3.34 0.47
N GLY A 49 -11.64 4.50 0.48
CA GLY A 49 -12.83 4.76 1.29
C GLY A 49 -12.47 5.08 2.75
N PRO A 50 -13.47 5.09 3.65
CA PRO A 50 -13.31 5.54 5.03
C PRO A 50 -12.14 4.88 5.76
N LEU A 51 -11.30 5.70 6.38
CA LEU A 51 -10.09 5.24 7.08
C LEU A 51 -10.22 5.34 8.60
N THR A 52 -9.66 4.36 9.30
CA THR A 52 -9.29 4.51 10.70
C THR A 52 -7.77 4.62 10.79
N VAL A 53 -7.26 5.81 11.06
CA VAL A 53 -5.83 6.10 11.08
C VAL A 53 -5.26 5.85 12.48
N GLU A 54 -4.14 5.13 12.51
CA GLU A 54 -3.25 4.98 13.65
C GLU A 54 -1.94 5.70 13.32
N MET A 55 -1.37 6.42 14.29
CA MET A 55 -0.11 7.15 14.07
C MET A 55 1.00 6.44 14.82
N PRO A 56 1.99 5.87 14.11
CA PRO A 56 3.18 5.36 14.75
C PRO A 56 3.87 6.48 15.53
N ARG A 57 4.39 6.15 16.72
CA ARG A 57 5.22 7.07 17.47
C ARG A 57 6.55 7.23 16.73
N LEU A 58 6.95 8.48 16.48
CA LEU A 58 8.27 8.82 15.99
C LEU A 58 9.20 9.15 17.16
N PRO A 59 10.53 8.99 16.99
CA PRO A 59 11.50 9.52 17.94
C PRO A 59 11.35 11.03 18.12
N ASP A 60 11.63 11.53 19.33
CA ASP A 60 11.55 12.96 19.63
C ASP A 60 12.56 13.74 18.76
N GLY A 61 12.15 14.90 18.24
CA GLY A 61 12.99 15.73 17.35
C GLY A 61 13.24 15.17 15.95
N ALA A 62 12.76 13.96 15.61
CA ALA A 62 13.02 13.35 14.31
C ALA A 62 12.51 14.19 13.12
N ARG A 63 11.43 14.95 13.31
CA ARG A 63 10.89 15.88 12.30
C ARG A 63 11.66 17.18 12.15
N ASP A 64 12.38 17.59 13.19
CA ASP A 64 13.25 18.76 13.13
C ASP A 64 14.51 18.45 12.32
N VAL A 65 14.93 17.18 12.35
CA VAL A 65 16.03 16.65 11.54
C VAL A 65 15.59 16.36 10.10
N ASP A 66 14.39 15.80 9.91
CA ASP A 66 13.86 15.44 8.61
C ASP A 66 12.45 16.00 8.38
N PRO A 67 12.31 17.12 7.65
CA PRO A 67 11.02 17.76 7.42
C PRO A 67 10.08 16.92 6.53
N PHE A 68 10.59 15.91 5.83
CA PHE A 68 9.78 15.00 5.02
C PHE A 68 9.26 13.81 5.83
N LEU A 69 9.69 13.64 7.08
CA LEU A 69 9.35 12.48 7.91
C LEU A 69 7.91 12.50 8.40
N TRP A 70 7.12 11.58 7.87
CA TRP A 70 5.82 11.21 8.42
C TRP A 70 5.45 9.77 8.11
N SER A 71 4.52 9.23 8.89
CA SER A 71 3.95 7.91 8.68
C SER A 71 2.45 7.92 8.97
N LEU A 72 1.74 7.07 8.25
CA LEU A 72 0.32 6.81 8.36
C LEU A 72 0.12 5.31 8.30
N THR A 73 -0.38 4.74 9.39
CA THR A 73 -0.85 3.36 9.41
C THR A 73 -2.34 3.36 9.68
N GLY A 74 -3.04 2.27 9.39
CA GLY A 74 -4.45 2.24 9.72
C GLY A 74 -5.19 1.10 9.06
N ARG A 75 -6.51 1.25 9.07
CA ARG A 75 -7.49 0.25 8.66
C ARG A 75 -8.49 0.86 7.69
N PHE A 76 -8.99 0.03 6.78
CA PHE A 76 -10.03 0.39 5.82
C PHE A 76 -10.96 -0.82 5.56
N GLY A 77 -11.99 -0.59 4.72
CA GLY A 77 -12.98 -1.59 4.34
C GLY A 77 -14.26 -1.53 5.16
N ALA A 78 -15.35 -2.04 4.60
CA ALA A 78 -16.68 -1.95 5.21
C ALA A 78 -16.70 -2.63 6.61
N PRO A 79 -17.39 -2.03 7.61
CA PRO A 79 -17.63 -2.70 8.88
C PRO A 79 -18.52 -3.94 8.67
N LEU A 80 -18.16 -5.06 9.30
CA LEU A 80 -19.00 -6.25 9.35
C LEU A 80 -19.63 -6.35 10.74
N PRO A 81 -20.97 -6.44 10.85
CA PRO A 81 -21.66 -6.61 12.12
C PRO A 81 -21.07 -7.78 12.93
N GLY A 82 -20.78 -7.54 14.21
CA GLY A 82 -20.23 -8.55 15.11
C GLY A 82 -18.72 -8.81 14.97
N SER A 83 -18.00 -8.09 14.10
CA SER A 83 -16.55 -8.29 13.91
C SER A 83 -15.75 -7.02 14.16
N ARG A 84 -14.73 -7.11 15.03
CA ARG A 84 -13.76 -6.05 15.32
C ARG A 84 -12.53 -6.07 14.39
N VAL A 85 -12.48 -7.04 13.47
CA VAL A 85 -11.35 -7.21 12.53
C VAL A 85 -11.50 -6.20 11.39
N ALA A 86 -10.38 -5.62 10.96
CA ALA A 86 -10.34 -4.69 9.82
C ALA A 86 -10.66 -5.41 8.50
N GLY A 87 -11.19 -4.70 7.50
CA GLY A 87 -11.31 -5.26 6.14
C GLY A 87 -9.97 -5.32 5.43
N GLY A 88 -9.12 -4.30 5.66
CA GLY A 88 -7.73 -4.28 5.26
C GLY A 88 -6.93 -3.31 6.14
N ILE A 89 -5.62 -3.33 5.97
CA ILE A 89 -4.67 -2.46 6.65
C ILE A 89 -3.79 -1.73 5.63
N PHE A 90 -3.30 -0.56 6.01
CA PHE A 90 -2.31 0.16 5.23
C PHE A 90 -1.16 0.64 6.12
N ALA A 91 0.00 0.79 5.52
CA ALA A 91 1.16 1.45 6.08
C ALA A 91 1.83 2.27 4.97
N CYS A 92 1.84 3.58 5.15
CA CYS A 92 2.41 4.55 4.23
C CYS A 92 3.38 5.45 4.99
N SER A 93 4.54 5.72 4.40
CA SER A 93 5.53 6.58 5.02
C SER A 93 6.21 7.44 3.98
N ARG A 94 6.64 8.60 4.45
CA ARG A 94 7.57 9.46 3.73
C ARG A 94 8.73 9.82 4.65
N TYR A 95 9.92 9.84 4.09
CA TYR A 95 11.10 10.35 4.79
C TYR A 95 12.17 10.78 3.80
N GLY A 96 13.05 11.66 4.26
CA GLY A 96 14.14 12.24 3.51
C GLY A 96 15.49 11.57 3.73
N VAL A 97 16.51 12.21 3.17
CA VAL A 97 17.91 11.75 3.20
C VAL A 97 18.42 11.58 4.63
N ALA A 98 18.07 12.50 5.54
CA ALA A 98 18.54 12.43 6.93
C ALA A 98 18.04 11.15 7.65
N THR A 99 16.77 10.79 7.46
CA THR A 99 16.22 9.53 7.99
C THR A 99 16.85 8.31 7.30
N ARG A 100 17.04 8.35 5.96
CA ARG A 100 17.72 7.28 5.22
C ARG A 100 19.10 7.01 5.79
N ASP A 101 19.90 8.05 5.98
CA ASP A 101 21.28 7.93 6.45
C ASP A 101 21.34 7.45 7.90
N THR A 102 20.40 7.88 8.74
CA THR A 102 20.23 7.35 10.10
C THR A 102 19.93 5.85 10.07
N LEU A 103 18.94 5.43 9.28
CA LEU A 103 18.57 4.01 9.16
C LEU A 103 19.70 3.14 8.58
N ALA A 104 20.55 3.71 7.71
CA ALA A 104 21.72 3.02 7.15
C ALA A 104 22.88 2.91 8.15
N ALA A 105 23.03 3.87 9.06
CA ALA A 105 24.13 3.93 10.01
C ALA A 105 23.88 3.17 11.32
N THR A 106 22.62 2.91 11.69
CA THR A 106 22.27 2.37 13.01
C THR A 106 21.97 0.87 12.99
N ALA A 107 22.47 0.15 14.00
CA ALA A 107 22.09 -1.24 14.22
C ALA A 107 20.61 -1.37 14.60
N LEU A 108 19.94 -2.43 14.11
CA LEU A 108 18.51 -2.71 14.40
C LEU A 108 18.18 -2.89 15.89
N THR A 109 19.20 -3.02 16.75
CA THR A 109 19.08 -3.14 18.20
C THR A 109 18.97 -1.81 18.93
N ASP A 110 19.19 -0.67 18.25
CA ASP A 110 18.98 0.66 18.84
C ASP A 110 17.47 0.95 18.96
N PRO A 111 16.93 1.24 20.16
CA PRO A 111 15.52 1.56 20.35
C PRO A 111 15.00 2.73 19.51
N ALA A 112 15.82 3.77 19.29
CA ALA A 112 15.43 4.93 18.48
C ALA A 112 15.33 4.54 17.00
N ALA A 113 16.26 3.71 16.52
CA ALA A 113 16.17 3.13 15.19
C ALA A 113 14.95 2.21 15.07
N PHE A 114 14.65 1.38 16.07
CA PHE A 114 13.49 0.49 16.04
C PHE A 114 12.17 1.24 15.82
N LEU A 115 11.96 2.36 16.52
CA LEU A 115 10.79 3.22 16.31
C LEU A 115 10.77 3.80 14.89
N LEU A 116 11.91 4.25 14.38
CA LEU A 116 12.04 4.80 13.04
C LEU A 116 11.78 3.74 11.97
N PHE A 117 12.35 2.54 12.10
CA PHE A 117 12.09 1.38 11.25
C PHE A 117 10.61 1.02 11.24
N GLY A 118 9.98 0.94 12.43
CA GLY A 118 8.56 0.65 12.56
C GLY A 118 7.68 1.68 11.84
N ALA A 119 8.00 2.97 11.95
CA ALA A 119 7.25 4.03 11.31
C ALA A 119 7.50 4.15 9.80
N THR A 120 8.74 3.92 9.35
CA THR A 120 9.14 4.22 7.96
C THR A 120 9.13 3.02 7.04
N GLN A 121 9.20 1.79 7.57
CA GLN A 121 9.25 0.55 6.79
C GLN A 121 10.22 0.68 5.60
N PRO A 122 11.51 0.94 5.86
CA PRO A 122 12.48 1.15 4.80
C PRO A 122 12.64 -0.15 4.00
N ALA A 123 12.77 -0.01 2.69
CA ALA A 123 13.13 -1.14 1.85
C ALA A 123 14.64 -1.39 1.96
N HIS A 124 15.02 -2.66 1.89
CA HIS A 124 16.42 -3.09 1.96
C HIS A 124 17.32 -2.44 0.90
N ASP A 125 16.75 -2.05 -0.23
CA ASP A 125 17.42 -1.44 -1.38
C ASP A 125 17.30 0.09 -1.40
N ASP A 126 16.76 0.73 -0.36
CA ASP A 126 16.51 2.17 -0.41
C ASP A 126 17.77 3.01 -0.58
N ALA A 127 18.92 2.58 -0.04
CA ALA A 127 20.17 3.31 -0.21
C ALA A 127 20.68 3.27 -1.66
N THR A 128 20.55 2.12 -2.34
CA THR A 128 21.03 1.93 -3.71
C THR A 128 20.04 2.40 -4.77
N ALA A 129 18.74 2.34 -4.48
CA ALA A 129 17.68 2.78 -5.38
C ALA A 129 17.38 4.29 -5.29
N TRP A 130 17.96 5.01 -4.32
CA TRP A 130 17.70 6.44 -4.14
C TRP A 130 18.27 7.26 -5.30
N PRO A 131 17.45 8.00 -6.07
CA PRO A 131 17.97 8.85 -7.14
C PRO A 131 18.90 9.93 -6.60
N GLU A 132 19.92 10.32 -7.37
CA GLU A 132 20.89 11.36 -6.95
C GLU A 132 20.20 12.67 -6.52
N ALA A 133 19.19 13.12 -7.27
CA ALA A 133 18.40 14.32 -6.96
C ALA A 133 17.25 14.07 -5.96
N GLY A 134 17.11 12.85 -5.42
CA GLY A 134 16.02 12.47 -4.53
C GLY A 134 16.14 13.14 -3.17
N VAL A 135 15.10 13.87 -2.75
CA VAL A 135 15.04 14.51 -1.42
C VAL A 135 14.19 13.73 -0.43
N ALA A 136 13.22 12.96 -0.91
CA ALA A 136 12.37 12.13 -0.07
C ALA A 136 11.83 10.92 -0.82
N ARG A 137 11.66 9.82 -0.09
CA ARG A 137 10.95 8.61 -0.54
C ARG A 137 9.53 8.65 0.01
N LEU A 138 8.56 8.28 -0.81
CA LEU A 138 7.21 7.90 -0.41
C LEU A 138 7.02 6.42 -0.72
N ALA A 139 6.54 5.63 0.25
CA ALA A 139 6.15 4.25 0.00
C ALA A 139 4.89 3.87 0.75
N CYS A 140 4.11 2.96 0.15
CA CYS A 140 2.90 2.41 0.75
C CYS A 140 2.83 0.91 0.57
N MET A 141 2.22 0.25 1.55
CA MET A 141 1.75 -1.12 1.50
C MET A 141 0.30 -1.16 1.98
N ILE A 142 -0.58 -1.71 1.15
CA ILE A 142 -2.02 -1.85 1.42
C ILE A 142 -2.35 -3.33 1.29
N THR A 143 -2.88 -3.93 2.35
CA THR A 143 -3.07 -5.39 2.44
C THR A 143 -4.48 -5.72 2.95
N TRP A 144 -5.12 -6.73 2.37
CA TRP A 144 -6.39 -7.26 2.84
C TRP A 144 -6.54 -8.75 2.53
N ASP A 145 -7.34 -9.43 3.33
CA ASP A 145 -7.65 -10.86 3.22
C ASP A 145 -9.16 -11.15 3.31
N ASP A 146 -9.95 -10.27 3.94
CA ASP A 146 -11.39 -10.41 4.07
C ASP A 146 -12.15 -9.92 2.84
N THR A 147 -12.34 -10.84 1.87
CA THR A 147 -13.05 -10.57 0.60
C THR A 147 -14.51 -10.17 0.77
N ARG A 148 -15.09 -10.37 1.96
CA ARG A 148 -16.45 -9.93 2.29
C ARG A 148 -16.52 -8.41 2.52
N ARG A 149 -15.38 -7.75 2.76
CA ARG A 149 -15.28 -6.32 3.09
C ARG A 149 -14.52 -5.53 2.05
N VAL A 150 -13.56 -6.16 1.37
CA VAL A 150 -12.78 -5.55 0.27
C VAL A 150 -12.65 -6.58 -0.85
N ALA A 151 -13.12 -6.25 -2.04
CA ALA A 151 -13.11 -7.17 -3.18
C ALA A 151 -11.68 -7.50 -3.62
N ILE A 152 -11.50 -8.70 -4.20
CA ILE A 152 -10.24 -9.06 -4.86
C ILE A 152 -10.16 -8.32 -6.19
N ILE A 153 -9.00 -7.70 -6.45
CA ILE A 153 -8.65 -7.12 -7.73
C ILE A 153 -8.30 -8.29 -8.68
N PRO A 154 -8.95 -8.41 -9.85
CA PRO A 154 -8.59 -9.42 -10.84
C PRO A 154 -7.22 -9.15 -11.49
N GLU A 155 -6.50 -10.19 -11.93
CA GLU A 155 -5.17 -10.05 -12.56
C GLU A 155 -5.21 -9.08 -13.76
N VAL A 156 -6.26 -9.14 -14.58
CA VAL A 156 -6.42 -8.28 -15.76
C VAL A 156 -6.46 -6.79 -15.36
N ALA A 157 -7.22 -6.46 -14.30
CA ALA A 157 -7.32 -5.09 -13.81
C ALA A 157 -6.01 -4.62 -13.17
N ALA A 158 -5.35 -5.50 -12.40
CA ALA A 158 -4.04 -5.21 -11.82
C ALA A 158 -2.98 -4.95 -12.90
N ARG A 159 -2.92 -5.81 -13.92
CA ARG A 159 -2.00 -5.66 -15.05
C ARG A 159 -2.26 -4.38 -15.82
N ALA A 160 -3.53 -4.05 -16.12
CA ALA A 160 -3.87 -2.82 -16.82
C ALA A 160 -3.45 -1.57 -16.04
N ALA A 161 -3.71 -1.53 -14.73
CA ALA A 161 -3.35 -0.39 -13.88
C ALA A 161 -1.83 -0.17 -13.79
N VAL A 162 -1.05 -1.26 -13.71
CA VAL A 162 0.41 -1.20 -13.69
C VAL A 162 0.94 -0.79 -15.07
N ALA A 163 0.47 -1.41 -16.16
CA ALA A 163 0.92 -1.10 -17.52
C ALA A 163 0.62 0.35 -17.95
N ALA A 164 -0.37 1.00 -17.35
CA ALA A 164 -0.68 2.40 -17.60
C ALA A 164 0.38 3.39 -17.06
N ARG A 165 1.25 2.97 -16.13
CA ARG A 165 2.17 3.86 -15.40
C ARG A 165 3.65 3.47 -15.47
N PHE A 166 3.95 2.25 -15.91
CA PHE A 166 5.28 1.66 -15.88
C PHE A 166 5.67 1.15 -17.26
N ALA A 167 6.89 1.44 -17.70
CA ALA A 167 7.39 0.97 -18.99
C ALA A 167 7.66 -0.54 -18.98
N THR A 168 8.14 -1.05 -17.85
CA THR A 168 8.43 -2.48 -17.67
C THR A 168 7.38 -3.10 -16.77
N VAL A 169 6.65 -4.11 -17.28
CA VAL A 169 5.69 -4.89 -16.50
C VAL A 169 6.04 -6.37 -16.54
N THR A 170 6.26 -6.96 -15.38
CA THR A 170 6.50 -8.40 -15.23
C THR A 170 5.34 -9.06 -14.51
N ARG A 171 5.05 -10.32 -14.88
CA ARG A 171 4.14 -11.19 -14.16
C ARG A 171 4.87 -12.43 -13.70
N SER A 172 4.69 -12.80 -12.44
CA SER A 172 5.24 -14.02 -11.84
C SER A 172 4.19 -14.75 -11.01
N GLY A 173 4.32 -16.06 -10.91
CA GLY A 173 3.61 -16.93 -9.99
C GLY A 173 4.57 -17.92 -9.31
N ASP A 174 4.05 -19.04 -8.80
CA ASP A 174 4.85 -20.01 -8.02
C ASP A 174 5.97 -20.65 -8.85
N ALA A 175 5.74 -20.89 -10.15
CA ALA A 175 6.73 -21.48 -11.04
C ALA A 175 7.94 -20.55 -11.26
N GLU A 176 7.70 -19.26 -11.46
CA GLU A 176 8.77 -18.26 -11.61
C GLU A 176 9.50 -17.99 -10.29
N LEU A 177 8.79 -18.11 -9.15
CA LEU A 177 9.37 -17.89 -7.82
C LEU A 177 10.30 -19.03 -7.39
N TYR A 178 9.88 -20.29 -7.56
CA TYR A 178 10.60 -21.45 -7.05
C TYR A 178 11.41 -22.20 -8.12
N GLY A 179 11.19 -21.90 -9.41
CA GLY A 179 11.92 -22.52 -10.51
C GLY A 179 11.57 -24.01 -10.73
N PRO A 180 12.48 -24.81 -11.30
CA PRO A 180 12.27 -26.24 -11.50
C PRO A 180 11.99 -26.94 -10.15
N GLY A 181 10.87 -27.64 -10.05
CA GLY A 181 10.42 -28.28 -8.79
C GLY A 181 9.45 -27.45 -7.95
N TRP A 182 8.92 -26.34 -8.46
CA TRP A 182 7.97 -25.49 -7.73
C TRP A 182 6.77 -26.24 -7.08
N ARG A 183 6.39 -27.39 -7.65
CA ARG A 183 5.30 -28.23 -7.13
C ARG A 183 5.63 -28.93 -5.81
N ASP A 184 6.91 -29.00 -5.44
CA ASP A 184 7.37 -29.59 -4.18
C ASP A 184 7.28 -28.61 -3.01
N TYR A 185 6.97 -27.34 -3.28
CA TYR A 185 6.84 -26.29 -2.28
C TYR A 185 5.36 -25.92 -2.05
N PRO A 186 4.99 -25.50 -0.81
CA PRO A 186 3.69 -24.91 -0.58
C PRO A 186 3.46 -23.69 -1.49
N PRO A 187 2.29 -23.56 -2.14
CA PRO A 187 2.04 -22.46 -3.06
C PRO A 187 1.98 -21.12 -2.31
N GLN A 188 2.69 -20.11 -2.81
CA GLN A 188 2.60 -18.75 -2.30
C GLN A 188 1.45 -17.99 -2.97
N PHE A 189 1.27 -18.21 -4.27
CA PHE A 189 0.22 -17.56 -5.06
C PHE A 189 -0.97 -18.48 -5.26
N GLY A 190 -0.75 -19.77 -5.50
CA GLY A 190 -1.82 -20.72 -5.82
C GLY A 190 -2.28 -20.59 -7.27
N ALA A 191 -3.32 -21.34 -7.64
CA ALA A 191 -3.74 -21.49 -9.03
C ALA A 191 -4.16 -20.15 -9.69
N ASP A 192 -4.88 -19.31 -8.93
CA ASP A 192 -5.40 -18.03 -9.42
C ASP A 192 -4.58 -16.83 -8.92
N GLY A 193 -3.53 -17.08 -8.13
CA GLY A 193 -2.69 -16.04 -7.59
C GLY A 193 -1.69 -15.51 -8.61
N TYR A 194 -1.22 -14.29 -8.34
CA TYR A 194 -0.31 -13.59 -9.23
C TYR A 194 0.51 -12.56 -8.48
N ARG A 195 1.63 -12.18 -9.09
CA ARG A 195 2.35 -10.94 -8.82
C ARG A 195 2.52 -10.18 -10.13
N ILE A 196 2.00 -8.96 -10.19
CA ILE A 196 2.29 -8.00 -11.26
C ILE A 196 3.22 -6.94 -10.67
N GLU A 197 4.37 -6.73 -11.30
CA GLU A 197 5.34 -5.72 -10.90
C GLU A 197 5.60 -4.74 -12.05
N GLY A 198 5.50 -3.46 -11.73
CA GLY A 198 5.85 -2.35 -12.60
C GLY A 198 7.16 -1.72 -12.18
N ARG A 199 8.04 -1.46 -13.14
CA ARG A 199 9.30 -0.74 -12.98
C ARG A 199 9.45 0.31 -14.08
N ASP A 200 10.36 1.26 -13.86
CA ASP A 200 10.61 2.36 -14.78
C ASP A 200 9.33 3.18 -14.99
N GLY A 201 8.78 3.68 -13.88
CA GLY A 201 7.56 4.48 -13.87
C GLY A 201 7.78 5.91 -14.38
N ALA A 202 6.68 6.66 -14.47
CA ALA A 202 6.74 8.07 -14.86
C ALA A 202 7.74 8.85 -14.00
N ALA A 203 8.57 9.66 -14.67
CA ALA A 203 9.56 10.52 -14.07
C ALA A 203 9.50 11.90 -14.70
N ASP A 204 9.54 12.94 -13.88
CA ASP A 204 9.68 14.34 -14.29
C ASP A 204 10.68 15.07 -13.39
N SER A 205 10.74 16.39 -13.45
CA SER A 205 11.66 17.20 -12.63
C SER A 205 11.30 17.21 -11.14
N VAL A 206 10.13 16.71 -10.73
CA VAL A 206 9.61 16.78 -9.36
C VAL A 206 9.51 15.40 -8.73
N LEU A 207 9.20 14.35 -9.51
CA LEU A 207 8.91 13.02 -8.99
C LEU A 207 9.44 11.92 -9.89
N VAL A 208 9.89 10.83 -9.28
CA VAL A 208 10.19 9.56 -9.94
C VAL A 208 9.34 8.47 -9.32
N LEU A 209 8.47 7.86 -10.13
CA LEU A 209 7.77 6.64 -9.75
C LEU A 209 8.69 5.44 -10.00
N ASP A 210 9.24 4.88 -8.93
CA ASP A 210 10.26 3.84 -9.03
C ASP A 210 9.65 2.47 -9.32
N ARG A 211 8.74 2.00 -8.46
CA ARG A 211 8.13 0.68 -8.61
C ARG A 211 6.73 0.60 -8.03
N ALA A 212 5.94 -0.32 -8.57
CA ALA A 212 4.71 -0.78 -7.95
C ALA A 212 4.54 -2.28 -8.08
N THR A 213 3.79 -2.87 -7.16
CA THR A 213 3.50 -4.30 -7.16
C THR A 213 2.08 -4.54 -6.71
N ILE A 214 1.34 -5.37 -7.44
CA ILE A 214 0.02 -5.88 -7.03
C ILE A 214 0.12 -7.40 -6.97
N GLU A 215 -0.14 -7.97 -5.80
CA GLU A 215 0.00 -9.39 -5.51
C GLU A 215 -1.30 -9.97 -4.98
N LEU A 216 -1.78 -11.06 -5.59
CA LEU A 216 -2.77 -11.94 -4.98
C LEU A 216 -2.07 -13.22 -4.51
N ARG A 217 -1.91 -13.36 -3.20
CA ARG A 217 -1.36 -14.56 -2.56
C ARG A 217 -2.50 -15.45 -2.07
N VAL A 218 -2.18 -16.69 -1.70
CA VAL A 218 -3.14 -17.64 -1.13
C VAL A 218 -3.87 -17.11 0.11
N SER A 219 -3.24 -16.21 0.88
CA SER A 219 -3.76 -15.71 2.15
C SER A 219 -4.26 -14.27 2.12
N HIS A 220 -3.85 -13.45 1.15
CA HIS A 220 -4.17 -12.02 1.12
C HIS A 220 -3.81 -11.39 -0.24
N GLN A 221 -4.36 -10.21 -0.49
CA GLN A 221 -3.98 -9.34 -1.59
C GLN A 221 -3.20 -8.12 -1.08
N VAL A 222 -2.18 -7.69 -1.83
CA VAL A 222 -1.35 -6.52 -1.50
C VAL A 222 -1.17 -5.61 -2.69
N ILE A 223 -1.21 -4.29 -2.45
CA ILE A 223 -0.65 -3.27 -3.33
C ILE A 223 0.54 -2.62 -2.63
N ARG A 224 1.67 -2.51 -3.31
CA ARG A 224 2.86 -1.76 -2.88
C ARG A 224 3.25 -0.75 -3.94
N PHE A 225 3.75 0.40 -3.52
CA PHE A 225 4.43 1.32 -4.42
C PHE A 225 5.54 2.09 -3.70
N ARG A 226 6.52 2.57 -4.47
CA ARG A 226 7.57 3.47 -4.04
C ARG A 226 7.75 4.57 -5.09
N ALA A 227 7.87 5.80 -4.62
CA ALA A 227 8.21 6.96 -5.42
C ALA A 227 9.21 7.85 -4.68
N PHE A 228 9.90 8.70 -5.42
CA PHE A 228 10.85 9.67 -4.88
C PHE A 228 10.43 11.08 -5.29
N LEU A 229 10.41 12.00 -4.34
CA LEU A 229 10.40 13.43 -4.61
C LEU A 229 11.82 13.87 -4.95
N LEU A 230 11.97 14.68 -5.99
CA LEU A 230 13.23 15.27 -6.41
C LEU A 230 13.36 16.72 -5.93
N ASN A 231 14.59 17.17 -5.70
CA ASN A 231 14.91 18.59 -5.62
C ASN A 231 14.82 19.13 -7.05
N GLY A 232 13.74 19.82 -7.43
CA GLY A 232 13.43 20.19 -8.83
C GLY A 232 14.38 21.18 -9.51
N GLY A 233 15.69 20.96 -9.43
CA GLY A 233 16.74 21.67 -10.12
C GLY A 233 17.07 20.98 -11.44
N VAL A 234 16.91 21.75 -12.52
CA VAL A 234 17.78 21.68 -13.70
C VAL A 234 18.91 22.67 -13.46
#